data_AF-A0AAV8WZI8-F1
#
_entry.id   AF-A0AAV8WZI8-F1
#
_cell.length_a   1.000
_cell.length_b   1.000
_cell.length_c   1.000
_cell.angle_alpha   90.00
_cell.angle_beta   90.00
_cell.angle_gamma   90.00
#
_symmetry.space_group_name_H-M   'P 1'
#
loop_
_entity.id
_entity.type
_entity.pdbx_description
1 polymer ?
#
loop_
_entity_poly.entity_id
_entity_poly.type
_entity_poly.pdbx_seq_one_letter_code
_entity_poly.pdbx_strand_id
1 'polypeptide(L)'
;MSKYSEEERKKILKNRENCVFETKVDAELIDKADKGDFVDDEKLKCFTKCFYQKAGFVTENGDLLLDTIKAKIPATVDKEKALKVIEKCQQKGKDACETVFLVHKCYFEYTHPPAELQKEPVKADDKRDVRDSNENQSEKKNESLNESSKESPSENQNEGPKK
;
A
#
# COMPACT_ATOMS: atom_id res chain seq x y z
N MET A 1 -1.36 11.52 -16.06
CA MET A 1 -1.55 12.99 -15.98
C MET A 1 -2.92 13.52 -16.40
N SER A 2 -3.81 12.73 -17.02
CA SER A 2 -5.12 13.20 -17.57
C SER A 2 -6.09 13.83 -16.55
N LYS A 3 -5.85 13.66 -15.24
CA LYS A 3 -6.73 14.11 -14.15
C LYS A 3 -6.57 15.59 -13.74
N TYR A 4 -5.55 16.30 -14.25
CA TYR A 4 -5.29 17.72 -13.91
C TYR A 4 -5.62 18.66 -15.07
N SER A 5 -5.96 19.92 -14.78
CA SER A 5 -6.06 20.98 -15.80
C SER A 5 -4.71 21.30 -16.43
N GLU A 6 -4.69 21.94 -17.60
CA GLU A 6 -3.44 22.31 -18.29
C GLU A 6 -2.56 23.24 -17.43
N GLU A 7 -3.17 24.19 -16.72
CA GLU A 7 -2.44 25.10 -15.83
C GLU A 7 -1.84 24.37 -14.62
N GLU A 8 -2.54 23.39 -14.06
CA GLU A 8 -2.01 22.55 -12.99
C GLU A 8 -0.85 21.68 -13.48
N ARG A 9 -0.97 21.09 -14.68
CA ARG A 9 0.11 20.30 -15.29
C ARG A 9 1.36 21.13 -15.50
N LYS A 10 1.24 22.34 -16.05
CA LYS A 10 2.38 23.27 -16.20
C LYS A 10 3.06 23.56 -14.87
N LYS A 11 2.29 23.80 -13.80
CA LYS A 11 2.84 24.02 -12.46
C LYS A 11 3.57 22.78 -11.92
N ILE A 12 2.98 21.59 -12.09
CA ILE A 12 3.59 20.32 -11.69
C ILE A 12 4.93 20.13 -12.42
N LEU A 13 4.97 20.31 -13.74
CA LEU A 13 6.19 20.16 -14.54
C LEU A 13 7.25 21.18 -14.13
N LYS A 14 6.88 22.45 -13.97
CA LYS A 14 7.80 23.49 -13.51
C LYS A 14 8.36 23.21 -12.12
N ASN A 15 7.53 22.73 -11.19
CA ASN A 15 7.99 22.34 -9.85
C ASN A 15 8.97 21.17 -9.92
N ARG A 16 8.69 20.15 -10.75
CA ARG A 16 9.58 19.02 -11.00
C ARG A 16 10.94 19.49 -11.53
N GLU A 17 10.96 20.28 -12.59
CA GLU A 17 12.18 20.82 -13.21
C GLU A 17 13.03 21.61 -12.21
N ASN A 18 12.41 22.53 -11.46
CA ASN A 18 13.11 23.31 -10.45
C ASN A 18 13.73 22.42 -9.36
N CYS A 19 12.99 21.41 -8.90
CA CYS A 19 13.49 20.51 -7.85
C CYS A 19 14.59 19.58 -8.34
N VAL A 20 14.56 19.14 -9.62
CA VAL A 20 15.70 18.44 -10.23
C VAL A 20 16.93 19.35 -10.23
N PHE A 21 16.76 20.61 -10.64
CA PHE A 21 17.86 21.57 -10.66
C PHE A 21 18.43 21.86 -9.26
N GLU A 22 17.58 22.04 -8.26
CA GLU A 22 18.00 22.37 -6.89
C GLU A 22 18.71 21.20 -6.20
N THR A 23 18.20 19.98 -6.36
CA THR A 23 18.68 18.81 -5.61
C THR A 23 19.74 17.99 -6.34
N LYS A 24 19.87 18.18 -7.66
CA LYS A 24 20.77 17.40 -8.53
C LYS A 24 20.51 15.89 -8.45
N VAL A 25 19.26 15.51 -8.17
CA VAL A 25 18.79 14.12 -8.19
C VAL A 25 18.87 13.56 -9.61
N ASP A 26 19.14 12.26 -9.71
CA ASP A 26 19.06 11.53 -10.97
C ASP A 26 17.59 11.39 -11.41
N ALA A 27 17.30 11.75 -12.66
CA ALA A 27 15.95 11.65 -13.21
C ALA A 27 15.42 10.20 -13.21
N GLU A 28 16.31 9.20 -13.35
CA GLU A 28 15.91 7.79 -13.32
C GLU A 28 15.35 7.37 -11.95
N LEU A 29 15.85 7.96 -10.86
CA LEU A 29 15.36 7.69 -9.51
C LEU A 29 13.96 8.27 -9.30
N ILE A 30 13.66 9.43 -9.90
CA ILE A 30 12.31 10.00 -9.89
C ILE A 30 11.37 9.10 -10.70
N ASP A 31 11.79 8.68 -11.90
CA ASP A 31 10.96 7.84 -12.77
C ASP A 31 10.66 6.46 -12.15
N LYS A 32 11.56 5.94 -11.32
CA LYS A 32 11.32 4.74 -10.50
C LYS A 32 10.32 5.01 -9.38
N ALA A 33 10.49 6.10 -8.63
CA ALA A 33 9.57 6.49 -7.57
C ALA A 33 8.15 6.78 -8.10
N ASP A 34 8.02 7.40 -9.27
CA ASP A 34 6.75 7.63 -9.97
C ASP A 34 6.01 6.32 -10.30
N LYS A 35 6.73 5.19 -10.36
CA LYS A 35 6.20 3.83 -10.57
C LYS A 35 6.07 3.02 -9.29
N GLY A 36 6.41 3.59 -8.13
CA GLY A 36 6.35 2.94 -6.82
C GLY A 36 7.63 2.26 -6.37
N ASP A 37 8.73 2.36 -7.14
CA ASP A 37 10.05 1.87 -6.73
C ASP A 37 10.82 2.99 -6.02
N PHE A 38 10.62 3.07 -4.70
CA PHE A 38 11.24 4.08 -3.83
C PHE A 38 12.62 3.65 -3.37
N VAL A 39 13.64 4.01 -4.16
CA VAL A 39 15.05 3.82 -3.83
C VAL A 39 15.45 4.72 -2.65
N ASP A 40 16.23 4.18 -1.71
CA ASP A 40 16.76 4.93 -0.57
C ASP A 40 17.96 5.81 -0.99
N ASP A 41 17.66 6.98 -1.55
CA ASP A 41 18.65 7.97 -1.99
C ASP A 41 18.38 9.36 -1.38
N GLU A 42 19.42 10.00 -0.85
CA GLU A 42 19.31 11.28 -0.15
C GLU A 42 18.85 12.43 -1.05
N LYS A 43 19.26 12.43 -2.33
CA LYS A 43 18.82 13.47 -3.27
C LYS A 43 17.37 13.24 -3.69
N LEU A 44 16.94 11.99 -3.85
CA LEU A 44 15.54 11.67 -4.09
C LEU A 44 14.66 12.08 -2.91
N LYS A 45 15.10 11.82 -1.67
CA LYS A 45 14.40 12.30 -0.47
C LYS A 45 14.21 13.82 -0.49
N CYS A 46 15.29 14.56 -0.75
CA CYS A 46 15.23 16.02 -0.80
C CYS A 46 14.46 16.54 -2.02
N PHE A 47 14.46 15.83 -3.15
CA PHE A 47 13.62 16.14 -4.30
C PHE A 47 12.13 16.05 -3.92
N THR A 48 11.72 14.99 -3.23
CA THR A 48 10.34 14.82 -2.76
C THR A 48 9.92 15.95 -1.83
N LYS A 49 10.78 16.32 -0.87
CA LYS A 49 10.55 17.47 0.02
C LYS A 49 10.41 18.77 -0.76
N CYS A 50 11.34 19.05 -1.69
CA CYS A 50 11.30 20.23 -2.54
C CYS A 50 9.98 20.32 -3.31
N PHE A 51 9.56 19.21 -3.93
CA PHE A 51 8.35 19.17 -4.73
C PHE A 51 7.10 19.44 -3.89
N TYR A 52 6.98 18.80 -2.73
CA TYR A 52 5.88 19.02 -1.79
C TYR A 52 5.85 20.45 -1.25
N GLN A 53 7.03 21.04 -0.99
CA GLN A 53 7.13 22.41 -0.51
C GLN A 53 6.66 23.41 -1.57
N LYS A 54 7.11 23.27 -2.83
CA LYS A 54 6.67 24.13 -3.94
C LYS A 54 5.20 23.91 -4.30
N ALA A 55 4.65 22.72 -4.05
CA ALA A 55 3.23 22.44 -4.17
C ALA A 55 2.39 23.00 -3.01
N GLY A 56 3.03 23.46 -1.92
CA GLY A 56 2.36 24.06 -0.76
C GLY A 56 1.79 23.05 0.23
N PHE A 57 2.36 21.83 0.30
CA PHE A 57 1.88 20.79 1.21
C PHE A 57 2.72 20.60 2.46
N VAL A 58 3.94 21.14 2.48
CA VAL A 58 4.84 21.06 3.63
C VAL A 58 5.52 22.40 3.89
N THR A 59 5.91 22.62 5.14
CA THR A 59 6.79 23.72 5.54
C THR A 59 8.24 23.45 5.08
N GLU A 60 9.11 24.44 5.26
CA GLU A 60 10.55 24.26 5.00
C GLU A 60 11.18 23.17 5.88
N ASN A 61 10.65 22.96 7.09
CA ASN A 61 11.11 21.94 8.04
C ASN A 61 10.54 20.55 7.75
N GLY A 62 9.72 20.41 6.69
CA GLY A 62 9.11 19.12 6.33
C GLY A 62 7.84 18.79 7.13
N ASP A 63 7.24 19.74 7.83
CA ASP A 63 5.96 19.53 8.51
C ASP A 63 4.79 19.62 7.54
N LEU A 64 3.86 18.67 7.61
CA LEU A 64 2.68 18.61 6.75
C LEU A 64 1.70 19.76 7.07
N LEU A 65 1.27 20.48 6.04
CA LEU A 65 0.19 21.47 6.12
C LEU A 65 -1.16 20.75 6.00
N LEU A 66 -1.56 20.07 7.08
CA LEU A 66 -2.70 19.14 7.10
C LEU A 66 -4.00 19.78 6.58
N ASP A 67 -4.31 21.01 6.94
CA ASP A 67 -5.54 21.68 6.48
C ASP A 67 -5.52 21.91 4.96
N THR A 68 -4.37 22.29 4.41
CA THR A 68 -4.18 22.43 2.96
C THR A 68 -4.29 21.09 2.25
N ILE A 69 -3.66 20.04 2.78
CA ILE A 69 -3.73 18.68 2.22
C ILE A 69 -5.17 18.18 2.21
N LYS A 70 -5.89 18.31 3.34
CA LYS A 70 -7.30 17.89 3.48
C LYS A 70 -8.22 18.64 2.52
N ALA A 71 -7.99 19.94 2.31
CA ALA A 71 -8.75 20.76 1.37
C ALA A 71 -8.48 20.40 -0.11
N LYS A 72 -7.37 19.74 -0.41
CA LYS A 72 -6.96 19.34 -1.77
C LYS A 72 -7.29 17.90 -2.13
N ILE A 73 -7.96 17.14 -1.24
CA ILE A 73 -8.48 15.81 -1.56
C ILE A 73 -9.49 15.95 -2.73
N PRO A 74 -9.28 15.26 -3.87
CA PRO A 74 -10.21 15.33 -4.98
C PRO A 74 -11.59 14.78 -4.61
N ALA A 75 -12.66 15.39 -5.15
CA ALA A 75 -14.03 14.93 -4.91
C ALA A 75 -14.31 13.50 -5.40
N THR A 76 -13.47 12.98 -6.29
CA THR A 76 -13.53 11.60 -6.81
C THR A 76 -12.93 10.57 -5.86
N VAL A 77 -12.27 11.00 -4.78
CA VAL A 77 -11.67 10.12 -3.76
C VAL A 77 -12.59 10.05 -2.55
N ASP A 78 -12.74 8.85 -1.97
CA ASP A 78 -13.41 8.66 -0.67
C ASP A 78 -12.68 9.47 0.40
N LYS A 79 -13.33 10.54 0.86
CA LYS A 79 -12.74 11.49 1.80
C LYS A 79 -12.42 10.86 3.15
N GLU A 80 -13.27 9.95 3.65
CA GLU A 80 -13.03 9.32 4.95
C GLU A 80 -11.80 8.39 4.88
N LYS A 81 -11.68 7.61 3.81
CA LYS A 81 -10.50 6.78 3.57
C LYS A 81 -9.24 7.62 3.41
N ALA A 82 -9.29 8.71 2.65
CA ALA A 82 -8.16 9.62 2.48
C ALA A 82 -7.70 10.24 3.80
N LEU A 83 -8.64 10.66 4.66
CA LEU A 83 -8.32 11.19 5.99
C LEU A 83 -7.62 10.15 6.88
N LYS A 84 -8.10 8.90 6.88
CA LYS A 84 -7.44 7.80 7.61
C LYS A 84 -6.02 7.55 7.11
N VAL A 85 -5.77 7.66 5.80
CA VAL A 85 -4.41 7.53 5.24
C VAL A 85 -3.52 8.70 5.70
N ILE A 86 -4.03 9.94 5.67
CA ILE A 86 -3.32 11.12 6.17
C ILE A 86 -2.90 10.95 7.62
N GLU A 87 -3.76 10.40 8.46
CA GLU A 87 -3.44 10.13 9.88
C GLU A 87 -2.41 9.00 10.04
N LYS A 88 -2.54 7.90 9.31
CA LYS A 88 -1.63 6.75 9.40
C LYS A 88 -0.21 7.05 8.90
N CYS A 89 -0.06 7.95 7.94
CA CYS A 89 1.22 8.20 7.28
C CYS A 89 2.01 9.39 7.89
N GLN A 90 1.65 9.90 9.08
CA GLN A 90 2.40 10.97 9.74
C GLN A 90 3.72 10.46 10.34
N GLN A 91 4.64 10.04 9.47
CA GLN A 91 5.94 9.53 9.84
C GLN A 91 6.93 10.67 10.05
N LYS A 92 7.96 10.43 10.86
CA LYS A 92 9.10 11.35 11.06
C LYS A 92 10.38 10.60 10.75
N GLY A 93 11.19 11.17 9.84
CA GLY A 93 12.53 10.70 9.51
C GLY A 93 13.59 11.43 10.32
N LYS A 94 14.87 11.16 9.99
CA LYS A 94 16.04 11.81 10.61
C LYS A 94 16.11 13.32 10.33
N ASP A 95 15.52 13.76 9.22
CA ASP A 95 15.48 15.14 8.77
C ASP A 95 14.21 15.45 7.97
N ALA A 96 14.09 16.69 7.48
CA ALA A 96 12.95 17.15 6.69
C ALA A 96 12.82 16.41 5.34
N CYS A 97 13.94 16.07 4.69
CA CYS A 97 13.92 15.36 3.42
C CYS A 97 13.37 13.95 3.59
N GLU A 98 13.91 13.21 4.57
CA GLU A 98 13.48 11.85 4.87
C GLU A 98 12.03 11.81 5.39
N THR A 99 11.64 12.76 6.23
CA THR A 99 10.26 12.87 6.74
C THR A 99 9.25 12.94 5.59
N VAL A 100 9.45 13.86 4.64
CA VAL A 100 8.48 14.04 3.55
C VAL A 100 8.53 12.88 2.55
N PHE A 101 9.71 12.29 2.33
CA PHE A 101 9.86 11.08 1.52
C PHE A 101 9.07 9.89 2.10
N LEU A 102 9.20 9.64 3.41
CA LEU A 102 8.50 8.56 4.10
C LEU A 102 6.98 8.75 4.05
N VAL A 103 6.50 9.96 4.28
CA VAL A 103 5.07 10.30 4.13
C VAL A 103 4.59 10.03 2.70
N HIS A 104 5.34 10.49 1.69
CA HIS A 104 4.96 10.30 0.28
C HIS A 104 4.92 8.82 -0.11
N LYS A 105 5.94 8.04 0.29
CA LYS A 105 5.97 6.59 0.07
C LYS A 105 4.76 5.91 0.70
N CYS A 106 4.43 6.23 1.95
CA CYS A 106 3.26 5.70 2.63
C CYS A 106 1.94 6.07 1.90
N TYR A 107 1.79 7.32 1.45
CA TYR A 107 0.63 7.70 0.62
C TYR A 107 0.54 6.92 -0.69
N PHE A 108 1.68 6.66 -1.33
CA PHE A 108 1.73 5.89 -2.56
C PHE A 108 1.21 4.45 -2.32
N GLU A 109 1.67 3.78 -1.26
CA GLU A 109 1.26 2.41 -0.90
C GLU A 109 -0.27 2.28 -0.71
N TYR A 110 -0.92 3.27 -0.09
CA TYR A 110 -2.37 3.25 0.10
C TYR A 110 -3.17 3.65 -1.16
N THR A 111 -2.59 4.46 -2.05
CA THR A 111 -3.28 4.93 -3.26
C THR A 111 -3.04 4.06 -4.48
N HIS A 112 -1.97 3.26 -4.45
CA HIS A 112 -1.55 2.31 -5.49
C HIS A 112 -1.17 0.98 -4.82
N PRO A 113 -2.13 0.31 -4.13
CA PRO A 113 -1.84 -0.94 -3.45
C PRO A 113 -1.33 -1.97 -4.48
N PRO A 114 -0.22 -2.66 -4.20
CA PRO A 114 0.21 -3.80 -5.01
C PRO A 114 -0.94 -4.78 -5.15
N ALA A 115 -1.09 -5.42 -6.32
CA ALA A 115 -2.18 -6.35 -6.59
C ALA A 115 -2.30 -7.46 -5.52
N GLU A 116 -1.20 -7.80 -4.83
CA GLU A 116 -1.16 -8.79 -3.75
C GLU A 116 -1.73 -8.32 -2.39
N LEU A 117 -1.83 -7.02 -2.14
CA LEU A 117 -2.40 -6.42 -0.91
C LEU A 117 -3.91 -6.15 -1.02
N GLN A 118 -4.55 -6.52 -2.15
CA GLN A 118 -6.00 -6.43 -2.34
C GLN A 118 -6.75 -7.64 -1.74
N LYS A 119 -6.05 -8.54 -1.05
CA LYS A 119 -6.61 -9.70 -0.34
C LYS A 119 -6.66 -9.42 1.16
N GLU A 120 -7.48 -8.47 1.61
CA GLU A 120 -8.02 -8.53 2.97
C GLU A 120 -9.38 -9.25 2.95
N PRO A 121 -9.70 -10.07 3.96
CA PRO A 121 -10.72 -11.09 3.89
C PRO A 121 -12.12 -10.47 3.83
N VAL A 122 -12.93 -10.93 2.89
CA VAL A 122 -14.39 -10.80 2.96
C VAL A 122 -14.81 -11.46 4.27
N LYS A 123 -15.15 -10.66 5.28
CA LYS A 123 -15.77 -11.17 6.49
C LYS A 123 -17.10 -11.81 6.08
N ALA A 124 -17.14 -13.13 6.13
CA ALA A 124 -18.36 -13.90 6.24
C ALA A 124 -19.02 -13.61 7.61
N ASP A 125 -20.30 -14.01 7.71
CA ASP A 125 -21.21 -14.00 8.86
C ASP A 125 -22.05 -12.70 8.99
N ASP A 126 -23.39 -12.73 8.88
CA ASP A 126 -24.34 -13.61 9.57
C ASP A 126 -25.56 -14.01 8.69
N LYS A 127 -25.98 -15.28 8.82
CA LYS A 127 -27.19 -15.87 8.22
C LYS A 127 -28.41 -15.58 9.08
N ARG A 128 -29.54 -15.27 8.43
CA ARG A 128 -30.94 -15.72 8.71
C ARG A 128 -31.82 -15.01 7.68
N ASP A 129 -32.51 -15.71 6.79
CA ASP A 129 -33.74 -16.40 7.12
C ASP A 129 -34.03 -17.61 6.22
N VAL A 130 -34.69 -18.59 6.83
CA VAL A 130 -35.06 -19.90 6.29
C VAL A 130 -36.45 -19.81 5.66
N ARG A 131 -36.60 -20.23 4.39
CA ARG A 131 -37.74 -21.05 3.94
C ARG A 131 -37.50 -21.51 2.49
N ASP A 132 -37.13 -22.77 2.32
CA ASP A 132 -37.23 -23.48 1.04
C ASP A 132 -38.34 -24.52 1.18
N SER A 133 -39.28 -24.50 0.23
CA SER A 133 -40.25 -25.56 -0.01
C SER A 133 -39.98 -26.01 -1.45
N ASN A 134 -39.47 -27.21 -1.67
CA ASN A 134 -40.28 -28.33 -2.15
C ASN A 134 -39.43 -29.60 -2.38
N GLU A 135 -40.10 -30.74 -2.26
CA GLU A 135 -39.65 -32.12 -2.32
C GLU A 135 -38.71 -32.51 -3.46
N ASN A 136 -37.78 -33.43 -3.17
CA ASN A 136 -37.47 -34.50 -4.10
C ASN A 136 -37.24 -35.83 -3.37
N GLN A 137 -37.79 -36.89 -3.95
CA GLN A 137 -37.99 -38.23 -3.42
C GLN A 137 -36.92 -39.21 -3.91
N SER A 138 -36.66 -40.23 -3.08
CA SER A 138 -36.05 -41.55 -3.40
C SER A 138 -34.54 -41.62 -3.63
N GLU A 139 -33.79 -42.67 -3.26
CA GLU A 139 -33.91 -43.82 -2.34
C GLU A 139 -32.54 -44.55 -2.41
N LYS A 140 -32.14 -45.22 -1.30
CA LYS A 140 -31.30 -46.45 -1.22
C LYS A 140 -29.79 -46.37 -1.59
N LYS A 141 -28.85 -47.14 -1.01
CA LYS A 141 -28.73 -48.08 0.13
C LYS A 141 -27.26 -48.59 0.12
N ASN A 142 -26.82 -49.13 1.27
CA ASN A 142 -25.58 -49.86 1.60
C ASN A 142 -24.46 -48.96 2.15
N GLU A 143 -23.88 -49.13 3.34
CA GLU A 143 -23.55 -50.25 4.25
C GLU A 143 -22.34 -51.08 3.81
N SER A 144 -21.18 -50.80 4.43
CA SER A 144 -20.37 -51.83 5.10
C SER A 144 -19.40 -51.19 6.10
N LEU A 145 -19.27 -51.87 7.24
CA LEU A 145 -18.50 -51.57 8.44
C LEU A 145 -17.08 -52.14 8.39
N ASN A 146 -16.32 -51.71 9.40
CA ASN A 146 -15.16 -52.30 10.08
C ASN A 146 -13.82 -51.59 9.77
N GLU A 147 -13.04 -51.05 10.73
CA GLU A 147 -12.57 -51.40 12.09
C GLU A 147 -11.16 -52.03 12.08
N SER A 148 -10.38 -51.64 13.11
CA SER A 148 -9.06 -52.15 13.55
C SER A 148 -7.82 -51.46 12.96
N SER A 149 -7.06 -50.70 13.76
CA SER A 149 -5.96 -51.14 14.66
C SER A 149 -4.63 -51.15 13.91
N LYS A 150 -3.43 -50.83 14.42
CA LYS A 150 -2.85 -50.47 15.72
C LYS A 150 -1.36 -50.13 15.43
N GLU A 151 -0.74 -49.39 16.35
CA GLU A 151 0.69 -49.45 16.77
C GLU A 151 1.85 -49.16 15.76
N SER A 152 2.48 -47.99 15.96
CA SER A 152 3.91 -47.68 16.30
C SER A 152 5.01 -48.76 16.13
N PRO A 153 6.30 -48.45 16.43
CA PRO A 153 7.27 -47.44 15.95
C PRO A 153 8.64 -48.10 15.55
N SER A 154 9.64 -47.34 15.07
CA SER A 154 11.12 -47.61 15.16
C SER A 154 11.84 -46.63 14.20
N GLU A 155 12.46 -45.54 14.64
CA GLU A 155 13.84 -45.44 15.13
C GLU A 155 14.91 -46.21 14.34
N ASN A 156 15.79 -45.47 13.66
CA ASN A 156 17.26 -45.56 13.67
C ASN A 156 17.77 -44.35 12.87
N GLN A 157 18.49 -43.37 13.44
CA GLN A 157 19.92 -43.42 13.81
C GLN A 157 20.76 -44.02 12.66
N ASN A 158 21.84 -43.44 12.16
CA ASN A 158 22.73 -42.44 12.70
C ASN A 158 23.72 -42.04 11.57
N GLU A 159 24.38 -40.90 11.80
CA GLU A 159 25.77 -40.62 11.42
C GLU A 159 26.12 -40.41 9.92
N GLY A 160 26.58 -39.17 9.63
CA GLY A 160 27.50 -38.88 8.53
C GLY A 160 28.90 -39.46 8.81
N PRO A 161 30.00 -38.74 8.57
CA PRO A 161 30.23 -37.57 7.74
C PRO A 161 31.30 -37.90 6.67
N LYS A 162 32.00 -36.88 6.15
CA LYS A 162 33.15 -36.87 5.21
C LYS A 162 32.67 -36.47 3.81
N LYS A 163 33.16 -35.42 3.19
CA LYS A 163 34.43 -34.70 3.33
C LYS A 163 34.30 -33.36 2.60
#